data_AF-A0A2V7BN60-F1
#
_entry.id   AF-A0A2V7BN60-F1
#
_cell.length_a   1.000
_cell.length_b   1.000
_cell.length_c   1.000
_cell.angle_alpha   90.00
_cell.angle_beta   90.00
_cell.angle_gamma   90.00
#
_symmetry.space_group_name_H-M   'P 1'
#
loop_
_entity.id
_entity.type
_entity.pdbx_description
1 polymer ?
#
loop_
_entity_poly.entity_id
_entity_poly.type
_entity_poly.pdbx_seq_one_letter_code
_entity_poly.pdbx_strand_id
1 'polypeptide(L)'
;MQSFDRHGHPVSELAWTRDGALASARVRLPDGEWLAIEPRATTAAPWGLADRVWRAERFPEVGGPSGEPLTVFEALDWARIDRIPPLAEPTRLPPGGGTAVLNLIAELAREQGAARLAYRGPYPTEQLFLALLESFRYEPADAADPLAAFMSGGLAWTPAPHERLFAADGLYVQRRGRVEKVVFQGTTYYRPDWQSITRQAPRRVRDVPEGVLCSLWALGRPLEDHLLLSSEGDLRCVLEPVPHACPTSPIGPEIVAGVAAIVAAGSAPPLVPVIEDVAGAVAFEWGAVARDLVLIEAERIRVSGRFRRVLAELITATRGRRPRGTLALAALVELGALVGDTVRARAQARLAALPPAAQAAALDAPPAADDRHARAIGDAIEALLRDVEA
;
A
#
# COMPACT_ATOMS: atom_id res chain seq x y z
N MET A 1 2.40 30.59 3.28
CA MET A 1 1.04 30.08 3.51
C MET A 1 1.15 28.79 4.31
N GLN A 2 0.45 28.68 5.43
CA GLN A 2 0.40 27.46 6.22
C GLN A 2 -1.04 26.95 6.24
N SER A 3 -1.22 25.65 6.16
CA SER A 3 -2.53 24.99 6.33
C SER A 3 -2.54 24.21 7.64
N PHE A 4 -3.72 24.17 8.25
CA PHE A 4 -3.96 23.49 9.51
C PHE A 4 -5.15 22.56 9.37
N ASP A 5 -5.14 21.48 10.12
CA ASP A 5 -6.34 20.67 10.31
C ASP A 5 -7.36 21.40 11.18
N ARG A 6 -8.56 20.84 11.33
CA ARG A 6 -9.63 21.45 12.13
C ARG A 6 -9.30 21.57 13.63
N HIS A 7 -8.27 20.87 14.10
CA HIS A 7 -7.79 20.91 15.48
C HIS A 7 -6.62 21.89 15.65
N GLY A 8 -6.22 22.58 14.58
CA GLY A 8 -5.15 23.57 14.59
C GLY A 8 -3.75 22.98 14.45
N HIS A 9 -3.61 21.70 14.08
CA HIS A 9 -2.30 21.12 13.82
C HIS A 9 -1.82 21.45 12.40
N PRO A 10 -0.53 21.77 12.22
CA PRO A 10 0.01 22.09 10.90
C PRO A 10 -0.01 20.85 9.99
N VAL A 11 -0.39 21.07 8.73
CA VAL A 11 -0.59 20.03 7.71
C VAL A 11 0.33 20.22 6.50
N SER A 12 0.43 21.46 6.01
CA SER A 12 1.36 21.83 4.93
C SER A 12 1.82 23.27 5.07
N GLU A 13 2.99 23.57 4.50
CA GLU A 13 3.53 24.93 4.44
C GLU A 13 4.09 25.22 3.05
N LEU A 14 3.74 26.37 2.50
CA LEU A 14 4.16 26.79 1.16
C LEU A 14 4.75 28.20 1.24
N ALA A 15 5.95 28.37 0.68
CA ALA A 15 6.57 29.68 0.50
C ALA A 15 6.58 30.02 -0.99
N TRP A 16 6.00 31.17 -1.32
CA TRP A 16 5.95 31.69 -2.69
C TRP A 16 6.91 32.86 -2.81
N THR A 17 7.59 32.95 -3.95
CA THR A 17 8.39 34.12 -4.32
C THR A 17 7.47 35.27 -4.75
N ARG A 18 8.04 36.48 -4.89
CA ARG A 18 7.26 37.67 -5.29
C ARG A 18 6.70 37.60 -6.71
N ASP A 19 7.35 36.85 -7.60
CA ASP A 19 6.92 36.59 -8.97
C ASP A 19 5.88 35.46 -9.06
N GLY A 20 5.45 34.89 -7.93
CA GLY A 20 4.38 33.89 -7.88
C GLY A 20 4.85 32.45 -8.12
N ALA A 21 6.15 32.20 -8.22
CA ALA A 21 6.69 30.85 -8.25
C ALA A 21 6.76 30.24 -6.84
N LEU A 22 6.65 28.91 -6.74
CA LEU A 22 6.84 28.23 -5.47
C LEU A 22 8.35 28.19 -5.16
N ALA A 23 8.74 28.76 -4.01
CA ALA A 23 10.11 28.68 -3.51
C ALA A 23 10.36 27.36 -2.78
N SER A 24 9.40 26.92 -1.98
CA SER A 24 9.47 25.68 -1.20
C SER A 24 8.08 25.24 -0.76
N ALA A 25 7.88 23.93 -0.64
CA ALA A 25 6.73 23.37 0.07
C ALA A 25 7.16 22.34 1.12
N ARG A 26 6.31 22.15 2.13
CA ARG A 26 6.43 21.11 3.14
C ARG A 26 5.08 20.45 3.37
N VAL A 27 5.09 19.13 3.54
CA VAL A 27 3.89 18.34 3.85
C VAL A 27 4.17 17.40 5.01
N ARG A 28 3.22 17.34 5.94
CA ARG A 28 3.30 16.46 7.09
C ARG A 28 2.83 15.05 6.73
N LEU A 29 3.54 14.06 7.27
CA LEU A 29 3.31 12.63 7.08
C LEU A 29 2.51 12.01 8.23
N PRO A 30 1.88 10.84 8.03
CA PRO A 30 1.07 10.18 9.07
C PRO A 30 1.81 9.87 10.38
N ASP A 31 3.12 9.62 10.32
CA ASP A 31 3.99 9.41 11.49
C ASP A 31 4.40 10.72 12.19
N GLY A 32 3.99 11.85 11.64
CA GLY A 32 4.31 13.19 12.14
C GLY A 32 5.57 13.79 11.53
N GLU A 33 6.37 13.03 10.78
CA GLU A 33 7.53 13.53 10.04
C GLU A 33 7.09 14.49 8.91
N TRP A 34 8.08 15.14 8.28
CA TRP A 34 7.85 16.10 7.20
C TRP A 34 8.67 15.76 5.96
N LEU A 35 8.03 15.93 4.80
CA LEU A 35 8.71 16.02 3.52
C LEU A 35 8.80 17.48 3.09
N ALA A 36 9.98 17.87 2.62
CA ALA A 36 10.19 19.14 1.94
C ALA A 36 10.33 18.92 0.43
N ILE A 37 9.77 19.84 -0.34
CA ILE A 37 9.81 19.88 -1.80
C ILE A 37 10.56 21.13 -2.21
N GLU A 38 11.65 20.94 -2.93
CA GLU A 38 12.48 21.98 -3.54
C GLU A 38 12.16 22.03 -5.04
N PRO A 39 11.39 23.04 -5.50
CA PRO A 39 10.98 23.13 -6.90
C PRO A 39 12.15 23.42 -7.84
N ARG A 40 12.17 22.76 -9.00
CA ARG A 40 13.15 22.96 -10.09
C ARG A 40 14.61 22.83 -9.64
N ALA A 41 14.87 21.98 -8.65
CA ALA A 41 16.16 21.83 -7.98
C ALA A 41 17.25 21.20 -8.85
N THR A 42 16.87 20.35 -9.82
CA THR A 42 17.82 19.54 -10.59
C THR A 42 17.25 19.14 -11.94
N THR A 43 18.08 18.47 -12.75
CA THR A 43 17.63 17.69 -13.90
C THR A 43 17.77 16.19 -13.63
N ALA A 44 16.85 15.38 -14.15
CA ALA A 44 16.83 13.93 -14.03
C ALA A 44 16.19 13.31 -15.29
N ALA A 45 16.79 12.23 -15.79
CA ALA A 45 16.17 11.42 -16.84
C ALA A 45 14.97 10.63 -16.27
N PRO A 46 13.93 10.34 -17.08
CA PRO A 46 13.78 10.68 -18.50
C PRO A 46 13.16 12.04 -18.81
N TRP A 47 12.71 12.83 -17.82
CA TRP A 47 11.85 14.00 -18.04
C TRP A 47 12.52 15.38 -17.91
N GLY A 48 13.82 15.46 -17.62
CA GLY A 48 14.55 16.73 -17.59
C GLY A 48 14.40 17.46 -16.25
N LEU A 49 13.92 18.70 -16.24
CA LEU A 49 13.82 19.50 -15.02
C LEU A 49 12.94 18.80 -13.96
N ALA A 50 13.39 18.78 -12.72
CA ALA A 50 12.79 18.01 -11.65
C ALA A 50 12.74 18.76 -10.32
N ASP A 51 11.67 18.52 -9.58
CA ASP A 51 11.50 18.93 -8.19
C ASP A 51 12.12 17.86 -7.29
N ARG A 52 12.84 18.26 -6.24
CA ARG A 52 13.51 17.35 -5.31
C ARG A 52 12.72 17.20 -4.01
N VAL A 53 12.63 15.96 -3.52
CA VAL A 53 11.99 15.62 -2.25
C VAL A 53 13.05 15.28 -1.21
N TRP A 54 12.88 15.86 -0.03
CA TRP A 54 13.77 15.69 1.11
C TRP A 54 13.00 15.16 2.31
N ARG A 55 13.63 14.34 3.15
CA ARG A 55 13.18 14.10 4.52
C ARG A 55 13.74 15.21 5.40
N ALA A 56 12.89 16.09 5.91
CA ALA A 56 13.34 17.20 6.74
C ALA A 56 12.22 17.85 7.58
N GLU A 57 12.46 18.07 8.88
CA GLU A 57 11.57 18.84 9.77
C GLU A 57 11.49 20.33 9.39
N ARG A 58 12.54 20.86 8.75
CA ARG A 58 12.66 22.26 8.29
C ARG A 58 13.18 22.29 6.86
N PHE A 59 12.85 23.33 6.12
CA PHE A 59 13.39 23.49 4.76
C PHE A 59 14.91 23.73 4.82
N PRO A 60 15.70 23.15 3.91
CA PRO A 60 17.15 23.34 3.86
C PRO A 60 17.56 24.83 3.76
N GLU A 61 18.43 25.30 4.66
CA GLU A 61 19.06 26.63 4.56
C GLU A 61 20.30 26.59 3.63
N VAL A 62 20.60 27.70 2.95
CA VAL A 62 21.80 27.81 2.09
C VAL A 62 23.06 27.70 2.97
N GLY A 63 23.76 26.57 2.90
CA GLY A 63 25.09 26.37 3.51
C GLY A 63 25.15 25.53 4.80
N GLY A 64 24.07 24.86 5.23
CA GLY A 64 24.08 23.90 6.35
C GLY A 64 23.60 22.50 5.94
N PRO A 65 23.82 21.43 6.74
CA PRO A 65 23.35 20.10 6.39
C PRO A 65 21.81 20.06 6.43
N SER A 66 21.21 19.59 5.33
CA SER A 66 19.86 19.99 4.99
C SER A 66 19.01 18.79 4.56
N GLY A 67 18.58 17.97 5.53
CA GLY A 67 17.76 16.78 5.28
C GLY A 67 18.45 15.69 4.43
N GLU A 68 17.81 14.53 4.32
CA GLU A 68 18.25 13.48 3.40
C GLU A 68 17.50 13.63 2.07
N PRO A 69 18.18 13.79 0.92
CA PRO A 69 17.51 13.81 -0.37
C PRO A 69 16.99 12.42 -0.68
N LEU A 70 15.67 12.29 -0.80
CA LEU A 70 14.99 11.00 -0.97
C LEU A 70 14.79 10.65 -2.43
N THR A 71 14.24 11.55 -3.23
CA THR A 71 13.94 11.29 -4.64
C THR A 71 13.61 12.60 -5.39
N VAL A 72 13.22 12.50 -6.65
CA VAL A 72 12.79 13.60 -7.52
C VAL A 72 11.52 13.23 -8.30
N PHE A 73 10.73 14.22 -8.70
CA PHE A 73 9.64 14.04 -9.67
C PHE A 73 9.69 15.13 -10.74
N GLU A 74 8.99 14.92 -11.86
CA GLU A 74 8.92 15.90 -12.94
C GLU A 74 8.52 17.28 -12.41
N ALA A 75 9.27 18.32 -12.76
CA ALA A 75 9.02 19.66 -12.24
C ALA A 75 7.63 20.16 -12.63
N LEU A 76 6.90 20.66 -11.63
CA LEU A 76 5.58 21.26 -11.82
C LEU A 76 5.67 22.78 -11.96
N ASP A 77 4.72 23.35 -12.70
CA ASP A 77 4.34 24.74 -12.52
C ASP A 77 3.35 24.79 -11.34
N TRP A 78 3.87 25.02 -10.13
CA TRP A 78 3.07 25.00 -8.92
C TRP A 78 1.98 26.07 -8.87
N ALA A 79 2.15 27.18 -9.61
CA ALA A 79 1.15 28.22 -9.74
C ALA A 79 -0.01 27.81 -10.68
N ARG A 80 0.20 26.76 -11.49
CA ARG A 80 -0.78 26.22 -12.44
C ARG A 80 -0.57 24.73 -12.68
N ILE A 81 -1.08 23.92 -11.76
CA ILE A 81 -1.04 22.46 -11.84
C ILE A 81 -1.89 21.99 -13.02
N ASP A 82 -1.25 21.34 -13.99
CA ASP A 82 -1.89 20.85 -15.21
C ASP A 82 -1.77 19.32 -15.41
N ARG A 83 -1.00 18.64 -14.53
CA ARG A 83 -0.76 17.20 -14.60
C ARG A 83 -0.35 16.61 -13.27
N ILE A 84 -0.38 15.28 -13.20
CA ILE A 84 0.20 14.49 -12.11
C ILE A 84 1.61 14.07 -12.55
N PRO A 85 2.68 14.48 -11.84
CA PRO A 85 4.04 14.22 -12.27
C PRO A 85 4.44 12.76 -11.99
N PRO A 86 5.25 12.13 -12.87
CA PRO A 86 5.96 10.91 -12.51
C PRO A 86 7.01 11.16 -11.42
N LEU A 87 7.14 10.18 -10.53
CA LEU A 87 8.07 10.15 -9.41
C LEU A 87 9.17 9.13 -9.68
N ALA A 88 10.43 9.52 -9.49
CA ALA A 88 11.55 8.60 -9.47
C ALA A 88 11.56 7.78 -8.17
N GLU A 89 12.09 6.56 -8.19
CA GLU A 89 12.36 5.73 -7.00
C GLU A 89 11.30 5.84 -5.86
N PRO A 90 10.00 5.52 -6.12
CA PRO A 90 8.95 5.75 -5.13
C PRO A 90 9.18 5.06 -3.78
N THR A 91 9.96 3.97 -3.77
CA THR A 91 10.35 3.19 -2.59
C THR A 91 11.27 3.93 -1.62
N ARG A 92 11.91 5.03 -2.03
CA ARG A 92 12.73 5.88 -1.16
C ARG A 92 11.89 6.81 -0.28
N LEU A 93 10.59 6.99 -0.60
CA LEU A 93 9.70 7.78 0.25
C LEU A 93 9.32 6.99 1.50
N PRO A 94 9.23 7.65 2.67
CA PRO A 94 8.62 7.05 3.86
C PRO A 94 7.15 6.67 3.60
N PRO A 95 6.60 5.73 4.39
CA PRO A 95 5.20 5.35 4.30
C PRO A 95 4.25 6.57 4.34
N GLY A 96 3.33 6.64 3.37
CA GLY A 96 2.40 7.76 3.23
C GLY A 96 2.97 9.02 2.55
N GLY A 97 4.28 9.07 2.29
CA GLY A 97 4.95 10.20 1.63
C GLY A 97 4.37 10.53 0.26
N GLY A 98 4.25 9.54 -0.62
CA GLY A 98 3.67 9.73 -1.95
C GLY A 98 2.24 10.26 -1.90
N THR A 99 1.40 9.70 -1.03
CA THR A 99 0.01 10.14 -0.87
C THR A 99 -0.11 11.54 -0.26
N ALA A 100 0.82 11.96 0.60
CA ALA A 100 0.84 13.32 1.15
C ALA A 100 1.19 14.36 0.07
N VAL A 101 2.17 14.06 -0.79
CA VAL A 101 2.54 14.92 -1.93
C VAL A 101 1.41 14.98 -2.96
N LEU A 102 0.80 13.83 -3.30
CA LEU A 102 -0.35 13.77 -4.20
C LEU A 102 -1.56 14.56 -3.67
N ASN A 103 -1.82 14.52 -2.36
CA ASN A 103 -2.89 15.31 -1.76
C ASN A 103 -2.60 16.82 -1.83
N LEU A 104 -1.35 17.24 -1.63
CA LEU A 104 -0.97 18.65 -1.83
C LEU A 104 -1.19 19.10 -3.29
N ILE A 105 -0.80 18.27 -4.26
CA ILE A 105 -1.04 18.55 -5.69
C ILE A 105 -2.54 18.65 -5.96
N ALA A 106 -3.36 17.75 -5.42
CA ALA A 106 -4.81 17.78 -5.55
C ALA A 106 -5.46 19.01 -4.88
N GLU A 107 -4.97 19.42 -3.72
CA GLU A 107 -5.42 20.63 -3.02
C GLU A 107 -5.21 21.87 -3.89
N LEU A 108 -3.97 22.09 -4.36
CA LEU A 108 -3.62 23.22 -5.21
C LEU A 108 -4.33 23.20 -6.55
N ALA A 109 -4.40 22.04 -7.22
CA ALA A 109 -5.10 21.91 -8.49
C ALA A 109 -6.59 22.26 -8.35
N ARG A 110 -7.24 21.81 -7.26
CA ARG A 110 -8.64 22.15 -6.98
C ARG A 110 -8.83 23.64 -6.73
N GLU A 111 -7.95 24.26 -5.93
CA GLU A 111 -7.99 25.70 -5.66
C GLU A 111 -7.79 26.54 -6.92
N GLN A 112 -6.97 26.04 -7.85
CA GLN A 112 -6.72 26.66 -9.16
C GLN A 112 -7.83 26.36 -10.19
N GLY A 113 -8.87 25.60 -9.83
CA GLY A 113 -9.99 25.28 -10.71
C GLY A 113 -9.66 24.25 -11.79
N ALA A 114 -8.61 23.45 -11.63
CA ALA A 114 -8.28 22.38 -12.58
C ALA A 114 -9.36 21.30 -12.56
N ALA A 115 -10.06 21.13 -13.69
CA ALA A 115 -11.13 20.15 -13.80
C ALA A 115 -10.59 18.72 -13.95
N ARG A 116 -9.52 18.52 -14.72
CA ARG A 116 -8.95 17.22 -15.05
C ARG A 116 -7.45 17.31 -15.21
N LEU A 117 -6.74 16.33 -14.65
CA LEU A 117 -5.31 16.13 -14.77
C LEU A 117 -5.03 14.78 -15.46
N ALA A 118 -3.90 14.70 -16.17
CA ALA A 118 -3.41 13.44 -16.72
C ALA A 118 -2.18 12.98 -15.94
N TYR A 119 -2.03 11.67 -15.78
CA TYR A 119 -0.75 11.05 -15.44
C TYR A 119 -0.05 10.65 -16.74
N ARG A 120 1.16 11.17 -16.97
CA ARG A 120 1.95 10.91 -18.19
C ARG A 120 3.26 10.16 -17.91
N GLY A 121 3.36 9.56 -16.72
CA GLY A 121 4.56 8.84 -16.32
C GLY A 121 4.70 7.49 -17.02
N PRO A 122 5.94 6.99 -17.18
CA PRO A 122 6.20 5.73 -17.87
C PRO A 122 5.79 4.48 -17.08
N TYR A 123 5.40 4.62 -15.81
CA TYR A 123 5.17 3.49 -14.91
C TYR A 123 3.76 3.54 -14.28
N PRO A 124 2.69 3.23 -15.02
CA PRO A 124 1.37 3.05 -14.42
C PRO A 124 1.31 1.68 -13.74
N THR A 125 1.31 1.68 -12.41
CA THR A 125 1.24 0.46 -11.59
C THR A 125 -0.06 0.43 -10.77
N GLU A 126 -0.49 -0.76 -10.35
CA GLU A 126 -1.63 -0.89 -9.43
C GLU A 126 -1.40 -0.10 -8.13
N GLN A 127 -0.19 -0.12 -7.58
CA GLN A 127 0.14 0.64 -6.38
C GLN A 127 -0.04 2.15 -6.59
N LEU A 128 0.41 2.68 -7.73
CA LEU A 128 0.19 4.08 -8.08
C LEU A 128 -1.29 4.38 -8.30
N PHE A 129 -2.03 3.51 -8.99
CA PHE A 129 -3.47 3.63 -9.17
C PHE A 129 -4.18 3.78 -7.81
N LEU A 130 -3.90 2.88 -6.87
CA LEU A 130 -4.46 2.92 -5.52
C LEU A 130 -4.05 4.18 -4.74
N ALA A 131 -2.81 4.66 -4.89
CA ALA A 131 -2.36 5.91 -4.27
C ALA A 131 -3.08 7.13 -4.85
N LEU A 132 -3.37 7.15 -6.15
CA LEU A 132 -4.13 8.22 -6.80
C LEU A 132 -5.58 8.27 -6.32
N LEU A 133 -6.22 7.12 -6.08
CA LEU A 133 -7.58 7.08 -5.50
C LEU A 133 -7.67 7.82 -4.16
N GLU A 134 -6.57 7.89 -3.39
CA GLU A 134 -6.53 8.61 -2.12
C GLU A 134 -6.71 10.13 -2.27
N SER A 135 -6.39 10.71 -3.43
CA SER A 135 -6.37 12.18 -3.63
C SER A 135 -7.09 12.67 -4.89
N PHE A 136 -7.49 11.76 -5.78
CA PHE A 136 -8.11 12.06 -7.06
C PHE A 136 -9.30 11.14 -7.33
N ARG A 137 -10.20 11.56 -8.22
CA ARG A 137 -11.23 10.71 -8.80
C ARG A 137 -10.88 10.36 -10.24
N TYR A 138 -10.97 9.09 -10.60
CA TYR A 138 -10.75 8.71 -11.99
C TYR A 138 -11.98 9.00 -12.84
N GLU A 139 -11.75 9.30 -14.11
CA GLU A 139 -12.79 9.46 -15.12
C GLU A 139 -12.45 8.66 -16.40
N PRO A 140 -13.46 8.01 -17.02
CA PRO A 140 -14.87 8.01 -16.64
C PRO A 140 -15.17 7.05 -15.48
N ALA A 141 -16.14 7.40 -14.62
CA ALA A 141 -16.44 6.67 -13.39
C ALA A 141 -17.03 5.27 -13.62
N ASP A 142 -17.62 5.04 -14.80
CA ASP A 142 -18.25 3.79 -15.24
C ASP A 142 -17.29 2.89 -16.06
N ALA A 143 -15.99 3.18 -16.05
CA ALA A 143 -14.99 2.28 -16.63
C ALA A 143 -15.14 0.86 -16.05
N ALA A 144 -15.33 -0.14 -16.92
CA ALA A 144 -15.54 -1.53 -16.51
C ALA A 144 -14.31 -2.15 -15.84
N ASP A 145 -13.12 -1.79 -16.32
CA ASP A 145 -11.83 -2.12 -15.70
C ASP A 145 -10.97 -0.85 -15.58
N PRO A 146 -11.13 -0.09 -14.49
CA PRO A 146 -10.37 1.14 -14.27
C PRO A 146 -8.87 0.90 -14.19
N LEU A 147 -8.42 -0.23 -13.63
CA LEU A 147 -6.99 -0.50 -13.49
C LEU A 147 -6.36 -0.74 -14.87
N ALA A 148 -6.99 -1.55 -15.74
CA ALA A 148 -6.51 -1.74 -17.10
C ALA A 148 -6.54 -0.45 -17.92
N ALA A 149 -7.59 0.38 -17.75
CA ALA A 149 -7.66 1.69 -18.38
C ALA A 149 -6.56 2.64 -17.89
N PHE A 150 -6.19 2.60 -16.60
CA PHE A 150 -5.07 3.35 -16.08
C PHE A 150 -3.74 2.89 -16.68
N MET A 151 -3.52 1.58 -16.71
CA MET A 151 -2.30 0.98 -17.26
C MET A 151 -2.09 1.29 -18.75
N SER A 152 -3.16 1.51 -19.51
CA SER A 152 -3.10 1.95 -20.90
C SER A 152 -3.06 3.48 -21.09
N GLY A 153 -3.05 4.25 -20.00
CA GLY A 153 -3.05 5.73 -20.04
C GLY A 153 -4.40 6.35 -20.41
N GLY A 154 -5.49 5.58 -20.34
CA GLY A 154 -6.84 5.99 -20.76
C GLY A 154 -7.67 6.74 -19.72
N LEU A 155 -7.14 6.99 -18.51
CA LEU A 155 -7.86 7.70 -17.45
C LEU A 155 -7.45 9.16 -17.31
N ALA A 156 -8.44 10.01 -17.04
CA ALA A 156 -8.24 11.35 -16.50
C ALA A 156 -8.51 11.37 -14.99
N TRP A 157 -7.97 12.36 -14.29
CA TRP A 157 -8.01 12.45 -12.83
C TRP A 157 -8.53 13.82 -12.38
N THR A 158 -9.67 13.81 -11.71
CA THR A 158 -10.28 15.01 -11.14
C THR A 158 -9.76 15.20 -9.71
N PRO A 159 -9.18 16.38 -9.36
CA PRO A 159 -8.70 16.64 -8.01
C PRO A 159 -9.79 16.44 -6.95
N ALA A 160 -9.51 15.58 -5.97
CA ALA A 160 -10.43 15.26 -4.89
C ALA A 160 -9.66 15.08 -3.58
N PRO A 161 -9.01 16.15 -3.08
CA PRO A 161 -8.19 16.07 -1.88
C PRO A 161 -9.03 15.64 -0.67
N HIS A 162 -8.39 14.92 0.25
CA HIS A 162 -8.98 14.54 1.52
C HIS A 162 -8.56 15.53 2.62
N GLU A 163 -9.42 15.69 3.61
CA GLU A 163 -9.07 16.32 4.87
C GLU A 163 -8.11 15.38 5.62
N ARG A 164 -7.06 15.95 6.20
CA ARG A 164 -6.06 15.26 7.01
C ARG A 164 -6.22 15.73 8.44
N LEU A 165 -6.44 14.80 9.35
CA LEU A 165 -6.53 15.05 10.78
C LEU A 165 -5.33 14.43 11.46
N PHE A 166 -4.65 15.22 12.27
CA PHE A 166 -3.60 14.77 13.17
C PHE A 166 -4.13 14.86 14.59
N ALA A 167 -3.84 13.85 15.41
CA ALA A 167 -4.12 13.92 16.84
C ALA A 167 -2.89 13.50 17.63
N ALA A 168 -2.95 13.69 18.95
CA ALA A 168 -1.96 13.14 19.86
C ALA A 168 -1.83 11.61 19.71
N ASP A 169 -0.74 11.05 20.25
CA ASP A 169 -0.50 9.60 20.32
C ASP A 169 -0.30 8.88 18.97
N GLY A 170 0.00 9.64 17.90
CA GLY A 170 0.34 9.09 16.60
C GLY A 170 -0.87 8.65 15.77
N LEU A 171 -2.04 9.27 15.99
CA LEU A 171 -3.21 9.11 15.13
C LEU A 171 -3.17 10.09 13.95
N TYR A 172 -3.41 9.55 12.76
CA TYR A 172 -3.67 10.27 11.54
C TYR A 172 -4.92 9.71 10.86
N VAL A 173 -5.80 10.59 10.38
CA VAL A 173 -7.04 10.19 9.69
C VAL A 173 -7.20 10.95 8.38
N GLN A 174 -7.55 10.22 7.31
CA GLN A 174 -8.02 10.81 6.06
C GLN A 174 -9.54 10.75 5.98
N ARG A 175 -10.14 11.89 5.65
CA ARG A 175 -11.59 12.06 5.56
C ARG A 175 -12.00 12.70 4.26
N ARG A 176 -13.07 12.18 3.67
CA ARG A 176 -13.79 12.80 2.54
C ARG A 176 -15.29 12.58 2.70
N GLY A 177 -15.90 13.36 3.58
CA GLY A 177 -17.29 13.16 4.04
C GLY A 177 -17.48 11.98 5.00
N ARG A 178 -16.57 11.00 4.97
CA ARG A 178 -16.45 9.86 5.91
C ARG A 178 -14.99 9.55 6.18
N VAL A 179 -14.71 8.74 7.20
CA VAL A 179 -13.36 8.20 7.46
C VAL A 179 -13.01 7.16 6.38
N GLU A 180 -11.95 7.41 5.61
CA GLU A 180 -11.49 6.55 4.50
C GLU A 180 -10.22 5.76 4.85
N LYS A 181 -9.30 6.37 5.60
CA LYS A 181 -8.03 5.77 6.03
C LYS A 181 -7.69 6.24 7.44
N VAL A 182 -7.15 5.33 8.24
CA VAL A 182 -6.61 5.63 9.57
C VAL A 182 -5.19 5.10 9.65
N VAL A 183 -4.27 5.88 10.17
CA VAL A 183 -2.93 5.42 10.59
C VAL A 183 -2.81 5.66 12.08
N PHE A 184 -2.47 4.63 12.83
CA PHE A 184 -2.26 4.73 14.28
C PHE A 184 -0.99 3.97 14.64
N GLN A 185 0.00 4.68 15.19
CA GLN A 185 1.28 4.10 15.61
C GLN A 185 1.93 3.25 14.51
N GLY A 186 1.99 3.80 13.28
CA GLY A 186 2.53 3.13 12.09
C GLY A 186 1.62 2.09 11.45
N THR A 187 0.51 1.72 12.08
CA THR A 187 -0.45 0.73 11.55
C THR A 187 -1.51 1.41 10.69
N THR A 188 -1.64 0.99 9.43
CA THR A 188 -2.62 1.57 8.49
C THR A 188 -3.87 0.69 8.35
N TYR A 189 -5.04 1.33 8.39
CA TYR A 189 -6.36 0.76 8.13
C TYR A 189 -6.98 1.49 6.95
N TYR A 190 -7.61 0.72 6.08
CA TYR A 190 -8.28 1.24 4.90
C TYR A 190 -9.75 0.87 4.90
N ARG A 191 -10.60 1.77 4.44
CA ARG A 191 -11.95 1.38 4.07
C ARG A 191 -11.89 0.38 2.90
N PRO A 192 -12.67 -0.72 2.93
CA PRO A 192 -12.61 -1.74 1.88
C PRO A 192 -13.17 -1.25 0.55
N ASP A 193 -14.04 -0.24 0.55
CA ASP A 193 -14.59 0.39 -0.64
C ASP A 193 -14.02 1.80 -0.83
N TRP A 194 -13.40 2.04 -1.99
CA TRP A 194 -12.93 3.37 -2.39
C TRP A 194 -13.31 3.64 -3.84
N GLN A 195 -14.22 4.60 -4.08
CA GLN A 195 -14.69 4.92 -5.44
C GLN A 195 -15.19 3.68 -6.20
N SER A 196 -15.98 2.82 -5.54
CA SER A 196 -16.45 1.53 -6.06
C SER A 196 -15.38 0.47 -6.31
N ILE A 197 -14.10 0.77 -6.06
CA ILE A 197 -13.00 -0.19 -6.07
C ILE A 197 -12.96 -0.90 -4.72
N THR A 198 -12.96 -2.24 -4.75
CA THR A 198 -12.79 -3.04 -3.54
C THR A 198 -11.30 -3.24 -3.28
N ARG A 199 -10.81 -2.67 -2.18
CA ARG A 199 -9.44 -2.84 -1.71
C ARG A 199 -9.36 -4.05 -0.77
N GLN A 200 -8.52 -5.01 -1.14
CA GLN A 200 -8.16 -6.10 -0.24
C GLN A 200 -7.09 -5.62 0.74
N ALA A 201 -7.47 -5.44 2.00
CA ALA A 201 -6.56 -5.20 3.09
C ALA A 201 -7.04 -5.94 4.35
N PRO A 202 -6.12 -6.53 5.14
CA PRO A 202 -6.50 -7.22 6.39
C PRO A 202 -6.93 -6.23 7.47
N ARG A 203 -6.53 -4.96 7.37
CA ARG A 203 -6.86 -3.92 8.33
C ARG A 203 -7.89 -2.97 7.72
N ARG A 204 -9.09 -2.98 8.28
CA ARG A 204 -10.26 -2.34 7.69
C ARG A 204 -10.85 -1.26 8.58
N VAL A 205 -11.30 -0.18 7.95
CA VAL A 205 -12.18 0.83 8.54
C VAL A 205 -13.63 0.45 8.23
N ARG A 206 -14.51 0.44 9.23
CA ARG A 206 -15.95 0.14 9.07
C ARG A 206 -16.82 1.02 9.96
N ASP A 207 -18.01 1.34 9.48
CA ASP A 207 -18.99 2.08 10.28
C ASP A 207 -19.76 1.13 11.21
N VAL A 208 -20.07 1.61 12.41
CA VAL A 208 -20.94 0.97 13.41
C VAL A 208 -21.84 2.03 14.04
N PRO A 209 -22.95 1.66 14.70
CA PRO A 209 -23.83 2.64 15.35
C PRO A 209 -23.09 3.57 16.32
N GLU A 210 -22.05 3.07 16.99
CA GLU A 210 -21.26 3.80 17.97
C GLU A 210 -20.20 4.72 17.34
N GLY A 211 -19.94 4.65 16.03
CA GLY A 211 -18.92 5.43 15.34
C GLY A 211 -18.21 4.63 14.24
N VAL A 212 -16.87 4.67 14.25
CA VAL A 212 -16.05 4.01 13.22
C VAL A 212 -15.06 3.07 13.91
N LEU A 213 -15.06 1.80 13.50
CA LEU A 213 -14.12 0.80 14.00
C LEU A 213 -12.97 0.56 13.01
N CYS A 214 -11.77 0.44 13.56
CA CYS A 214 -10.61 -0.10 12.86
C CYS A 214 -10.40 -1.54 13.33
N SER A 215 -10.46 -2.49 12.40
CA SER A 215 -10.48 -3.92 12.73
C SER A 215 -9.50 -4.72 11.88
N LEU A 216 -9.01 -5.81 12.43
CA LEU A 216 -8.36 -6.90 11.70
C LEU A 216 -9.41 -7.84 11.11
N TRP A 217 -9.23 -8.24 9.86
CA TRP A 217 -10.14 -9.09 9.10
C TRP A 217 -9.36 -10.19 8.41
N ALA A 218 -9.98 -11.37 8.31
CA ALA A 218 -9.52 -12.42 7.42
C ALA A 218 -10.70 -13.20 6.86
N LEU A 219 -10.58 -13.72 5.64
CA LEU A 219 -11.56 -14.62 5.03
C LEU A 219 -12.98 -14.04 5.04
N GLY A 220 -13.08 -12.73 4.82
CA GLY A 220 -14.35 -11.99 4.81
C GLY A 220 -15.02 -11.81 6.17
N ARG A 221 -14.33 -12.09 7.29
CA ARG A 221 -14.86 -11.91 8.66
C ARG A 221 -13.97 -11.01 9.52
N PRO A 222 -14.54 -10.21 10.43
CA PRO A 222 -13.77 -9.50 11.44
C PRO A 222 -13.18 -10.49 12.44
N LEU A 223 -11.91 -10.29 12.81
CA LEU A 223 -11.19 -11.11 13.78
C LEU A 223 -10.97 -10.38 15.11
N GLU A 224 -10.64 -9.09 15.06
CA GLU A 224 -10.28 -8.29 16.23
C GLU A 224 -10.55 -6.81 15.92
N ASP A 225 -11.12 -6.07 16.87
CA ASP A 225 -11.28 -4.63 16.78
C ASP A 225 -10.12 -3.96 17.55
N HIS A 226 -9.50 -2.93 16.95
CA HIS A 226 -8.31 -2.27 17.50
C HIS A 226 -8.60 -0.86 18.02
N LEU A 227 -9.43 -0.10 17.30
CA LEU A 227 -9.71 1.31 17.59
C LEU A 227 -11.20 1.59 17.39
N LEU A 228 -11.74 2.46 18.24
CA LEU A 228 -13.04 3.11 18.05
C LEU A 228 -12.83 4.61 17.89
N LEU A 229 -13.35 5.17 16.80
CA LEU A 229 -13.32 6.59 16.48
C LEU A 229 -14.74 7.16 16.42
N SER A 230 -14.87 8.49 16.54
CA SER A 230 -16.09 9.20 16.16
C SER A 230 -16.33 9.08 14.64
N SER A 231 -17.54 9.37 14.18
CA SER A 231 -17.85 9.52 12.74
C SER A 231 -16.98 10.59 12.06
N GLU A 232 -16.52 11.55 12.85
CA GLU A 232 -15.66 12.63 12.40
C GLU A 232 -14.17 12.24 12.40
N GLY A 233 -13.79 11.08 12.95
CA GLY A 233 -12.41 10.58 12.95
C GLY A 233 -11.60 10.90 14.20
N ASP A 234 -12.22 11.33 15.30
CA ASP A 234 -11.52 11.55 16.57
C ASP A 234 -11.40 10.23 17.34
N LEU A 235 -10.23 9.94 17.92
CA LEU A 235 -10.04 8.73 18.72
C LEU A 235 -10.95 8.76 19.96
N ARG A 236 -11.76 7.71 20.14
CA ARG A 236 -12.56 7.52 21.35
C ARG A 236 -11.92 6.51 22.30
N CYS A 237 -11.43 5.41 21.76
CA CYS A 237 -10.85 4.34 22.55
C CYS A 237 -9.85 3.53 21.71
N VAL A 238 -8.73 3.16 22.34
CA VAL A 238 -7.88 2.06 21.88
C VAL A 238 -8.40 0.80 22.56
N LEU A 239 -8.87 -0.15 21.78
CA LEU A 239 -9.47 -1.38 22.31
C LEU A 239 -8.36 -2.32 22.76
N GLU A 240 -8.57 -2.96 23.92
CA GLU A 240 -7.63 -3.93 24.47
C GLU A 240 -7.51 -5.15 23.55
N PRO A 241 -6.28 -5.61 23.23
CA PRO A 241 -6.09 -6.82 22.44
C PRO A 241 -6.67 -8.02 23.18
N VAL A 242 -7.29 -8.95 22.46
CA VAL A 242 -7.71 -10.22 23.05
C VAL A 242 -6.51 -11.16 23.05
N PRO A 243 -5.94 -11.55 24.21
CA PRO A 243 -4.77 -12.43 24.21
C PRO A 243 -5.06 -13.72 23.46
N HIS A 244 -4.18 -14.08 22.52
CA HIS A 244 -4.31 -15.34 21.79
C HIS A 244 -2.99 -16.10 21.84
N ALA A 245 -2.94 -17.07 22.75
CA ALA A 245 -1.88 -18.06 22.76
C ALA A 245 -2.14 -19.06 21.62
N CYS A 246 -1.21 -19.13 20.68
CA CYS A 246 -1.20 -20.15 19.64
C CYS A 246 0.20 -20.76 19.60
N PRO A 247 0.34 -22.08 19.83
CA PRO A 247 1.61 -22.77 19.65
C PRO A 247 2.15 -22.52 18.25
N THR A 248 3.47 -22.38 18.14
CA THR A 248 4.11 -22.24 16.84
C THR A 248 4.23 -23.62 16.18
N SER A 249 3.83 -23.72 14.91
CA SER A 249 3.97 -24.95 14.12
C SER A 249 4.35 -24.61 12.67
N PRO A 250 5.18 -25.42 12.00
CA PRO A 250 5.57 -25.17 10.62
C PRO A 250 4.37 -25.25 9.68
N ILE A 251 4.37 -24.44 8.62
CA ILE A 251 3.44 -24.56 7.49
C ILE A 251 4.02 -25.58 6.52
N GLY A 252 3.20 -26.53 6.05
CA GLY A 252 3.62 -27.58 5.13
C GLY A 252 4.21 -27.03 3.82
N PRO A 253 5.27 -27.65 3.27
CA PRO A 253 5.97 -27.15 2.09
C PRO A 253 5.07 -27.03 0.85
N GLU A 254 4.06 -27.90 0.71
CA GLU A 254 3.08 -27.82 -0.38
C GLU A 254 2.24 -26.54 -0.31
N ILE A 255 1.85 -26.12 0.90
CA ILE A 255 1.11 -24.87 1.13
C ILE A 255 2.00 -23.67 0.78
N VAL A 256 3.26 -23.69 1.21
CA VAL A 256 4.24 -22.63 0.89
C VAL A 256 4.46 -22.53 -0.62
N ALA A 257 4.59 -23.66 -1.31
CA ALA A 257 4.74 -23.70 -2.76
C ALA A 257 3.50 -23.10 -3.48
N GLY A 258 2.28 -23.38 -2.99
CA GLY A 258 1.06 -22.78 -3.51
C GLY A 258 0.99 -21.26 -3.30
N VAL A 259 1.37 -20.78 -2.11
CA VAL A 259 1.46 -19.34 -1.83
C VAL A 259 2.49 -18.67 -2.75
N ALA A 260 3.66 -19.28 -2.93
CA ALA A 260 4.69 -18.79 -3.85
C ALA A 260 4.18 -18.75 -5.30
N ALA A 261 3.46 -19.78 -5.76
CA ALA A 261 2.86 -19.83 -7.08
C ALA A 261 1.82 -18.72 -7.31
N ILE A 262 1.01 -18.39 -6.31
CA ILE A 262 0.06 -17.26 -6.38
C ILE A 262 0.81 -15.93 -6.50
N VAL A 263 1.85 -15.73 -5.69
CA VAL A 263 2.67 -14.51 -5.75
C VAL A 263 3.37 -14.40 -7.10
N ALA A 264 3.92 -15.49 -7.62
CA ALA A 264 4.57 -15.57 -8.92
C ALA A 264 3.61 -15.25 -10.08
N ALA A 265 2.40 -15.81 -10.05
CA ALA A 265 1.38 -15.58 -11.07
C ALA A 265 0.95 -14.10 -11.19
N GLY A 266 1.00 -13.35 -10.08
CA GLY A 266 0.72 -11.91 -10.05
C GLY A 266 1.96 -11.01 -10.23
N SER A 267 3.12 -11.57 -10.58
CA SER A 267 4.38 -10.82 -10.66
C SER A 267 4.91 -10.75 -12.09
N ALA A 268 5.88 -9.85 -12.33
CA ALA A 268 6.57 -9.78 -13.61
C ALA A 268 7.28 -11.12 -13.91
N PRO A 269 7.20 -11.65 -15.15
CA PRO A 269 7.77 -12.96 -15.49
C PRO A 269 9.24 -13.18 -15.09
N PRO A 270 10.15 -12.18 -15.19
CA PRO A 270 11.53 -12.33 -14.75
C PRO A 270 11.71 -12.61 -13.25
N LEU A 271 10.73 -12.26 -12.40
CA LEU A 271 10.80 -12.48 -10.96
C LEU A 271 10.35 -13.88 -10.53
N VAL A 272 9.65 -14.61 -11.39
CA VAL A 272 8.99 -15.89 -11.05
C VAL A 272 9.95 -16.90 -10.41
N PRO A 273 11.11 -17.24 -11.01
CA PRO A 273 12.01 -18.23 -10.41
C PRO A 273 12.58 -17.75 -9.06
N VAL A 274 12.89 -16.45 -8.97
CA VAL A 274 13.47 -15.86 -7.77
C VAL A 274 12.47 -15.79 -6.62
N ILE A 275 11.17 -15.59 -6.91
CA ILE A 275 10.08 -15.63 -5.92
C ILE A 275 9.99 -17.02 -5.28
N GLU A 276 10.06 -18.07 -6.10
CA GLU A 276 10.02 -19.46 -5.62
C GLU A 276 11.23 -19.79 -4.75
N ASP A 277 12.44 -19.39 -5.17
CA ASP A 277 13.67 -19.55 -4.39
C ASP A 277 13.64 -18.77 -3.06
N VAL A 278 13.06 -17.57 -3.06
CA VAL A 278 12.88 -16.78 -1.83
C VAL A 278 11.90 -17.48 -0.89
N ALA A 279 10.76 -17.94 -1.40
CA ALA A 279 9.75 -18.61 -0.59
C ALA A 279 10.27 -19.93 0.00
N GLY A 280 11.04 -20.70 -0.77
CA GLY A 280 11.66 -21.94 -0.28
C GLY A 280 12.79 -21.74 0.74
N ALA A 281 13.41 -20.56 0.76
CA ALA A 281 14.51 -20.24 1.68
C ALA A 281 14.05 -19.64 3.02
N VAL A 282 12.76 -19.32 3.17
CA VAL A 282 12.21 -18.66 4.37
C VAL A 282 11.33 -19.65 5.13
N ALA A 283 11.48 -19.72 6.45
CA ALA A 283 10.62 -20.57 7.27
C ALA A 283 9.21 -19.96 7.37
N PHE A 284 8.19 -20.70 6.95
CA PHE A 284 6.79 -20.34 7.17
C PHE A 284 6.22 -21.10 8.35
N GLU A 285 5.58 -20.40 9.28
CA GLU A 285 5.01 -20.98 10.49
C GLU A 285 3.65 -20.37 10.84
N TRP A 286 2.75 -21.19 11.40
CA TRP A 286 1.59 -20.72 12.14
C TRP A 286 2.02 -20.31 13.54
N GLY A 287 1.45 -19.25 14.10
CA GLY A 287 1.71 -18.88 15.50
C GLY A 287 1.01 -17.61 15.96
N ALA A 288 1.32 -17.18 17.18
CA ALA A 288 0.77 -15.94 17.72
C ALA A 288 1.34 -14.70 16.99
N VAL A 289 0.45 -13.84 16.52
CA VAL A 289 0.76 -12.54 15.91
C VAL A 289 -0.15 -11.49 16.56
N ALA A 290 0.44 -10.44 17.11
CA ALA A 290 -0.30 -9.38 17.81
C ALA A 290 -0.81 -8.32 16.82
N ARG A 291 -2.12 -8.03 16.84
CA ARG A 291 -2.78 -6.98 16.04
C ARG A 291 -2.48 -7.02 14.52
N ASP A 292 -2.11 -8.19 14.00
CA ASP A 292 -1.84 -8.41 12.58
C ASP A 292 -2.08 -9.89 12.20
N LEU A 293 -2.08 -10.17 10.90
CA LEU A 293 -2.12 -11.52 10.35
C LEU A 293 -0.74 -12.09 10.07
N VAL A 294 0.28 -11.25 9.87
CA VAL A 294 1.64 -11.72 9.60
C VAL A 294 2.67 -10.99 10.45
N LEU A 295 3.71 -11.70 10.84
CA LEU A 295 4.97 -11.13 11.32
C LEU A 295 6.06 -11.58 10.35
N ILE A 296 6.72 -10.60 9.74
CA ILE A 296 7.75 -10.83 8.74
C ILE A 296 9.11 -10.47 9.33
N GLU A 297 9.99 -11.46 9.39
CA GLU A 297 11.38 -11.30 9.81
C GLU A 297 12.31 -11.79 8.69
N ALA A 298 13.61 -11.59 8.83
CA ALA A 298 14.58 -11.90 7.77
C ALA A 298 14.48 -13.36 7.29
N GLU A 299 14.49 -14.32 8.22
CA GLU A 299 14.55 -15.76 7.91
C GLU A 299 13.22 -16.49 8.14
N ARG A 300 12.20 -15.80 8.67
CA ARG A 300 10.89 -16.40 8.98
C ARG A 300 9.73 -15.48 8.66
N ILE A 301 8.62 -16.09 8.26
CA ILE A 301 7.31 -15.48 8.12
C ILE A 301 6.34 -16.26 8.99
N ARG A 302 5.83 -15.60 10.03
CA ARG A 302 4.81 -16.17 10.91
C ARG A 302 3.43 -15.67 10.49
N VAL A 303 2.52 -16.59 10.24
CA VAL A 303 1.11 -16.32 9.96
C VAL A 303 0.28 -16.57 11.21
N SER A 304 -0.68 -15.68 11.47
CA SER A 304 -1.51 -15.72 12.66
C SER A 304 -2.29 -17.03 12.78
N GLY A 305 -2.18 -17.69 13.92
CA GLY A 305 -2.99 -18.86 14.26
C GLY A 305 -4.50 -18.57 14.27
N ARG A 306 -4.90 -17.30 14.45
CA ARG A 306 -6.32 -16.90 14.31
C ARG A 306 -6.82 -17.09 12.88
N PHE A 307 -5.98 -16.81 11.88
CA PHE A 307 -6.30 -17.03 10.47
C PHE A 307 -6.57 -18.52 10.23
N ARG A 308 -5.64 -19.40 10.66
CA ARG A 308 -5.78 -20.86 10.55
C ARG A 308 -7.05 -21.36 11.25
N ARG A 309 -7.32 -20.88 12.47
CA ARG A 309 -8.52 -21.26 13.23
C ARG A 309 -9.82 -20.85 12.51
N VAL A 310 -9.91 -19.62 12.01
CA VAL A 310 -11.11 -19.18 11.27
C VAL A 310 -11.30 -19.98 9.99
N LEU A 311 -10.21 -20.32 9.29
CA LEU A 311 -10.28 -21.21 8.14
C LEU A 311 -10.83 -22.60 8.53
N ALA A 312 -10.32 -23.20 9.61
CA ALA A 312 -10.78 -24.50 10.11
C ALA A 312 -12.28 -24.50 10.47
N GLU A 313 -12.75 -23.45 11.16
CA GLU A 313 -14.17 -23.25 11.50
C GLU A 313 -15.04 -23.19 10.23
N LEU A 314 -14.62 -22.39 9.25
CA LEU A 314 -15.36 -22.22 7.99
C LEU A 314 -15.37 -23.51 7.15
N ILE A 315 -14.26 -24.24 7.09
CA ILE A 315 -14.17 -25.54 6.38
C ILE A 315 -15.07 -26.58 7.04
N THR A 316 -15.10 -26.63 8.36
CA THR A 316 -15.95 -27.55 9.13
C THR A 316 -17.43 -27.25 8.90
N ALA A 317 -17.82 -25.97 8.89
CA ALA A 317 -19.19 -25.54 8.62
C ALA A 317 -19.61 -25.74 7.15
N THR A 318 -18.65 -25.77 6.22
CA THR A 318 -18.91 -25.88 4.78
C THR A 318 -19.12 -27.34 4.37
N ARG A 319 -20.24 -27.63 3.71
CA ARG A 319 -20.56 -28.97 3.17
C ARG A 319 -20.11 -29.13 1.72
N GLY A 320 -19.54 -30.28 1.41
CA GLY A 320 -19.13 -30.67 0.05
C GLY A 320 -17.69 -30.27 -0.29
N ARG A 321 -17.05 -31.10 -1.12
CA ARG A 321 -15.63 -30.94 -1.47
C ARG A 321 -15.34 -29.67 -2.27
N ARG A 322 -16.18 -29.36 -3.26
CA ARG A 322 -15.97 -28.20 -4.14
C ARG A 322 -16.02 -26.85 -3.39
N PRO A 323 -17.04 -26.55 -2.56
CA PRO A 323 -17.05 -25.31 -1.78
C PRO A 323 -15.88 -25.21 -0.78
N ARG A 324 -15.47 -26.33 -0.16
CA ARG A 324 -14.28 -26.37 0.69
C ARG A 324 -13.01 -26.03 -0.09
N GLY A 325 -12.84 -26.58 -1.29
CA GLY A 325 -11.75 -26.24 -2.19
C GLY A 325 -11.72 -24.76 -2.60
N THR A 326 -12.89 -24.16 -2.89
CA THR A 326 -13.00 -22.72 -3.17
C THR A 326 -12.56 -21.87 -1.97
N LEU A 327 -12.95 -22.26 -0.75
CA LEU A 327 -12.54 -21.55 0.45
C LEU A 327 -11.04 -21.69 0.73
N ALA A 328 -10.47 -22.88 0.55
CA ALA A 328 -9.03 -23.11 0.68
C ALA A 328 -8.24 -22.28 -0.36
N LEU A 329 -8.71 -22.21 -1.61
CA LEU A 329 -8.13 -21.33 -2.62
C LEU A 329 -8.19 -19.86 -2.21
N ALA A 330 -9.35 -19.38 -1.73
CA ALA A 330 -9.48 -18.01 -1.25
C ALA A 330 -8.50 -17.70 -0.11
N ALA A 331 -8.29 -18.66 0.80
CA ALA A 331 -7.30 -18.53 1.86
C ALA A 331 -5.87 -18.46 1.33
N LEU A 332 -5.49 -19.30 0.36
CA LEU A 332 -4.17 -19.24 -0.28
C LEU A 332 -3.94 -17.89 -0.99
N VAL A 333 -4.97 -17.37 -1.66
CA VAL A 333 -4.92 -16.04 -2.31
C VAL A 333 -4.71 -14.95 -1.27
N GLU A 334 -5.41 -15.00 -0.14
CA GLU A 334 -5.25 -14.04 0.95
C GLU A 334 -3.85 -14.14 1.59
N LEU A 335 -3.33 -15.35 1.81
CA LEU A 335 -1.95 -15.55 2.27
C LEU A 335 -0.93 -14.96 1.28
N GLY A 336 -1.11 -15.21 -0.02
CA GLY A 336 -0.30 -14.64 -1.08
C GLY A 336 -0.32 -13.11 -1.08
N ALA A 337 -1.48 -12.49 -0.85
CA ALA A 337 -1.60 -11.05 -0.73
C ALA A 337 -0.86 -10.50 0.51
N LEU A 338 -0.91 -11.21 1.64
CA LEU A 338 -0.26 -10.79 2.88
C LEU A 338 1.27 -10.82 2.82
N VAL A 339 1.85 -11.81 2.14
CA VAL A 339 3.31 -12.00 2.09
C VAL A 339 3.93 -11.52 0.78
N GLY A 340 3.11 -11.31 -0.25
CA GLY A 340 3.55 -11.09 -1.63
C GLY A 340 4.46 -9.89 -1.79
N ASP A 341 4.17 -8.76 -1.15
CA ASP A 341 5.01 -7.56 -1.24
C ASP A 341 6.42 -7.80 -0.70
N THR A 342 6.52 -8.51 0.42
CA THR A 342 7.83 -8.86 1.01
C THR A 342 8.59 -9.84 0.14
N VAL A 343 7.92 -10.89 -0.35
CA VAL A 343 8.55 -11.90 -1.20
C VAL A 343 9.02 -11.26 -2.51
N ARG A 344 8.20 -10.41 -3.13
CA ARG A 344 8.57 -9.62 -4.33
C ARG A 344 9.74 -8.69 -4.06
N ALA A 345 9.74 -7.94 -2.95
CA ALA A 345 10.83 -7.03 -2.61
C ALA A 345 12.16 -7.79 -2.42
N ARG A 346 12.13 -8.94 -1.75
CA ARG A 346 13.31 -9.82 -1.60
C ARG A 346 13.77 -10.37 -2.95
N ALA A 347 12.84 -10.79 -3.81
CA ALA A 347 13.17 -11.31 -5.14
C ALA A 347 13.77 -10.21 -6.04
N GLN A 348 13.21 -9.00 -6.02
CA GLN A 348 13.74 -7.83 -6.72
C GLN A 348 15.14 -7.48 -6.22
N ALA A 349 15.37 -7.46 -4.91
CA ALA A 349 16.69 -7.19 -4.33
C ALA A 349 17.73 -8.24 -4.75
N ARG A 350 17.34 -9.53 -4.77
CA ARG A 350 18.22 -10.61 -5.26
C ARG A 350 18.55 -10.45 -6.74
N LEU A 351 17.55 -10.15 -7.58
CA LEU A 351 17.75 -9.95 -9.02
C LEU A 351 18.66 -8.73 -9.28
N ALA A 352 18.42 -7.62 -8.58
CA ALA A 352 19.21 -6.39 -8.71
C ALA A 352 20.67 -6.54 -8.23
N ALA A 353 20.94 -7.52 -7.36
CA ALA A 353 22.29 -7.84 -6.90
C ALA A 353 23.09 -8.71 -7.91
N LEU A 354 22.45 -9.25 -8.95
CA LEU A 354 23.15 -10.03 -9.98
C LEU A 354 24.02 -9.13 -10.87
N PRO A 355 25.06 -9.68 -11.53
CA PRO A 355 25.80 -8.94 -12.56
C PRO A 355 24.87 -8.43 -13.68
N PRO A 356 25.15 -7.27 -14.31
CA PRO A 356 24.28 -6.68 -15.33
C PRO A 356 23.90 -7.62 -16.49
N ALA A 357 24.83 -8.48 -16.93
CA ALA A 357 24.57 -9.48 -17.96
C ALA A 357 23.53 -10.54 -17.54
N ALA A 358 23.54 -10.94 -16.27
CA ALA A 358 22.57 -11.89 -15.72
C ALA A 358 21.20 -11.23 -15.50
N GLN A 359 21.18 -9.94 -15.12
CA GLN A 359 19.93 -9.16 -15.08
C GLN A 359 19.31 -9.06 -16.47
N ALA A 360 20.10 -8.68 -17.49
CA ALA A 360 19.64 -8.60 -18.87
C ALA A 360 19.10 -9.96 -19.37
N ALA A 361 19.83 -11.05 -19.14
CA ALA A 361 19.38 -12.38 -19.52
C ALA A 361 18.03 -12.77 -18.90
N ALA A 362 17.80 -12.45 -17.62
CA ALA A 362 16.54 -12.72 -16.94
C ALA A 362 15.38 -11.87 -17.50
N LEU A 363 15.65 -10.65 -17.97
CA LEU A 363 14.66 -9.76 -18.56
C LEU A 363 14.35 -10.10 -20.02
N ASP A 364 15.35 -10.51 -20.80
CA ASP A 364 15.25 -10.75 -22.25
C ASP A 364 14.63 -12.12 -22.59
N ALA A 365 14.79 -13.11 -21.72
CA ALA A 365 14.29 -14.47 -21.93
C ALA A 365 13.56 -14.99 -20.67
N PRO A 366 12.39 -14.41 -20.31
CA PRO A 366 11.63 -14.90 -19.18
C PRO A 366 11.20 -16.36 -19.40
N PRO A 367 11.08 -17.16 -18.31
CA PRO A 367 10.61 -18.53 -18.41
C PRO A 367 9.24 -18.59 -19.08
N ALA A 368 9.02 -19.58 -19.94
CA ALA A 368 7.73 -19.80 -20.57
C ALA A 368 6.66 -20.09 -19.50
N ALA A 369 5.44 -19.60 -19.72
CA ALA A 369 4.31 -19.98 -18.89
C ALA A 369 4.07 -21.49 -19.02
N ASP A 370 4.07 -22.20 -17.88
CA ASP A 370 3.76 -23.62 -17.82
C ASP A 370 2.66 -23.90 -16.77
N ASP A 371 2.12 -25.11 -16.81
CA ASP A 371 1.06 -25.55 -15.89
C ASP A 371 1.56 -25.81 -14.45
N ARG A 372 2.83 -25.53 -14.14
CA ARG A 372 3.43 -25.86 -12.84
C ARG A 372 2.77 -25.07 -11.70
N HIS A 373 2.49 -23.79 -11.91
CA HIS A 373 1.82 -22.96 -10.90
C HIS A 373 0.41 -23.45 -10.61
N ALA A 374 -0.36 -23.82 -11.64
CA ALA A 374 -1.70 -24.36 -11.47
C ALA A 374 -1.69 -25.67 -10.66
N ARG A 375 -0.72 -26.57 -10.93
CA ARG A 375 -0.53 -27.80 -10.15
C ARG A 375 -0.15 -27.52 -8.70
N ALA A 376 0.83 -26.64 -8.48
CA ALA A 376 1.25 -26.26 -7.12
C ALA A 376 0.11 -25.67 -6.30
N ILE A 377 -0.75 -24.85 -6.90
CA ILE A 377 -1.95 -24.31 -6.24
C ILE A 377 -2.94 -25.44 -5.92
N GLY A 378 -3.17 -26.38 -6.83
CA GLY A 378 -4.03 -27.55 -6.60
C GLY A 378 -3.55 -28.42 -5.43
N ASP A 379 -2.25 -28.72 -5.39
CA ASP A 379 -1.65 -29.52 -4.32
C ASP A 379 -1.71 -28.78 -2.97
N ALA A 380 -1.49 -27.46 -2.98
CA ALA A 380 -1.60 -26.61 -1.80
C ALA A 380 -3.02 -26.56 -1.23
N ILE A 381 -4.06 -26.60 -2.07
CA ILE A 381 -5.46 -26.67 -1.61
C ILE A 381 -5.67 -27.95 -0.79
N GLU A 382 -5.27 -29.11 -1.33
CA GLU A 382 -5.44 -30.40 -0.65
C GLU A 382 -4.54 -30.52 0.60
N ALA A 383 -3.34 -29.92 0.59
CA ALA A 383 -2.49 -29.82 1.78
C ALA A 383 -3.09 -28.93 2.86
N LEU A 384 -3.64 -27.77 2.50
CA LEU A 384 -4.26 -26.83 3.43
C LEU A 384 -5.52 -27.42 4.08
N LEU A 385 -6.34 -28.15 3.31
CA LEU A 385 -7.50 -28.86 3.85
C LEU A 385 -7.09 -29.89 4.90
N ARG A 386 -6.06 -30.69 4.63
CA ARG A 386 -5.51 -31.64 5.60
C ARG A 386 -4.93 -30.96 6.83
N ASP A 387 -4.24 -29.83 6.64
CA ASP A 387 -3.64 -29.07 7.75
C ASP A 387 -4.69 -28.54 8.72
N VAL A 388 -5.81 -27.99 8.24
CA VAL A 388 -6.82 -27.39 9.13
C VAL A 388 -7.82 -28.39 9.73
N GLU A 389 -7.90 -29.61 9.17
CA GLU A 389 -8.70 -30.70 9.72
C GLU A 389 -7.94 -31.53 10.76
N ALA A 390 -6.62 -31.34 10.89
CA ALA A 390 -5.74 -31.94 11.90
C ALA A 390 -5.58 -31.05 13.14
#